data_AF-A0AAW9DF93-F1
#
_entry.id   AF-A0AAW9DF93-F1
#
_cell.length_a   1.000
_cell.length_b   1.000
_cell.length_c   1.000
_cell.angle_alpha   90.00
_cell.angle_beta   90.00
_cell.angle_gamma   90.00
#
_symmetry.space_group_name_H-M   'P 1'
#
loop_
_entity.id
_entity.type
_entity.pdbx_description
1 polymer ?
#
loop_
_entity_poly.entity_id
_entity_poly.type
_entity_poly.pdbx_seq_one_letter_code
_entity_poly.pdbx_strand_id
1 'polypeptide(L)'
;MNSNKLLPMGTVVYLNGGKLELMIVSRQPILNMDGTEVYFDYAGISHILGLDPKQIVYFNQENIKKVIFKGYESDNEERLQEAFAEWRENHPEIPKGKVVN
;
A
#
# COMPACT_ATOMS: atom_id res chain seq x y z
N MET A 1 15.12 -7.47 -8.25
CA MET A 1 14.58 -6.30 -7.51
C MET A 1 14.04 -6.83 -6.20
N ASN A 2 14.52 -6.32 -5.07
CA ASN A 2 14.14 -6.79 -3.73
C ASN A 2 12.61 -6.72 -3.57
N SER A 3 11.97 -7.89 -3.46
CA SER A 3 10.51 -8.04 -3.44
C SER A 3 9.81 -7.46 -2.18
N ASN A 4 10.55 -6.76 -1.31
CA ASN A 4 10.09 -6.26 -0.02
C ASN A 4 10.06 -4.73 0.11
N LYS A 5 10.58 -3.96 -0.85
CA LYS A 5 10.54 -2.50 -0.75
C LYS A 5 9.16 -1.97 -1.16
N LEU A 6 8.56 -1.17 -0.28
CA LEU A 6 7.31 -0.46 -0.59
C LEU A 6 7.53 0.63 -1.62
N LEU A 7 6.53 0.91 -2.43
CA LEU A 7 6.52 2.04 -3.35
C LEU A 7 6.33 3.35 -2.59
N PRO A 8 6.97 4.44 -3.03
CA PRO A 8 6.88 5.72 -2.35
C PRO A 8 5.47 6.32 -2.37
N MET A 9 5.24 7.24 -1.44
CA MET A 9 4.01 8.01 -1.35
C MET A 9 3.70 8.76 -2.66
N GLY A 10 2.44 8.74 -3.10
CA GLY A 10 2.01 9.44 -4.32
C GLY A 10 2.32 8.66 -5.60
N THR A 11 2.84 7.44 -5.49
CA THR A 11 2.99 6.54 -6.64
C THR A 11 1.61 6.23 -7.22
N VAL A 12 1.46 6.37 -8.54
CA VAL A 12 0.24 6.05 -9.26
C VAL A 12 0.37 4.69 -9.92
N VAL A 13 -0.61 3.81 -9.71
CA VAL A 13 -0.58 2.41 -10.13
C VAL A 13 -1.90 1.96 -10.76
N TYR A 14 -1.83 0.93 -11.61
CA TYR A 14 -2.97 0.10 -11.96
C TYR A 14 -2.91 -1.21 -11.19
N LEU A 15 -4.06 -1.65 -10.66
CA LEU A 15 -4.22 -2.97 -10.06
C LEU A 15 -4.64 -4.02 -11.11
N ASN A 16 -4.41 -5.29 -10.80
CA ASN A 16 -4.92 -6.40 -11.60
C ASN A 16 -6.46 -6.36 -11.67
N GLY A 17 -7.03 -6.44 -12.87
CA GLY A 17 -8.48 -6.30 -13.10
C GLY A 17 -9.04 -4.88 -12.95
N GLY A 18 -8.25 -3.94 -12.40
CA GLY A 18 -8.64 -2.54 -12.24
C GLY A 18 -8.70 -1.78 -13.57
N LYS A 19 -9.69 -0.89 -13.68
CA LYS A 19 -9.84 0.03 -14.83
C LYS A 19 -9.42 1.47 -14.52
N LEU A 20 -9.14 1.76 -13.25
CA LEU A 20 -8.83 3.10 -12.76
C LEU A 20 -7.44 3.13 -12.14
N GLU A 21 -6.67 4.20 -12.39
CA GLU A 21 -5.40 4.42 -11.71
C GLU A 21 -5.65 4.87 -10.27
N LEU A 22 -4.87 4.32 -9.36
CA LEU A 22 -4.91 4.65 -7.94
C LEU A 22 -3.59 5.30 -7.54
N MET A 23 -3.68 6.39 -6.78
CA MET A 23 -2.54 7.00 -6.13
C MET A 23 -2.41 6.45 -4.72
N ILE A 24 -1.23 5.93 -4.37
CA ILE A 24 -0.90 5.49 -3.02
C ILE A 24 -0.89 6.69 -2.10
N VAL A 25 -1.69 6.64 -1.03
CA VAL A 25 -1.81 7.69 0.00
C VAL A 25 -1.48 7.21 1.41
N SER A 26 -1.31 5.91 1.61
CA SER A 26 -0.79 5.33 2.85
C SER A 26 0.05 4.09 2.55
N ARG A 27 1.06 3.87 3.39
CA ARG A 27 1.94 2.69 3.38
C ARG A 27 1.75 1.98 4.72
N GLN A 28 1.53 0.66 4.70
CA GLN A 28 1.23 -0.14 5.90
C GLN A 28 0.04 0.35 6.76
N PRO A 29 -1.13 0.64 6.16
CA PRO A 29 -2.34 0.83 6.97
C PRO A 29 -2.72 -0.47 7.69
N ILE A 30 -3.10 -0.34 8.96
CA ILE A 30 -3.67 -1.42 9.78
C ILE A 30 -5.19 -1.22 9.82
N LEU A 31 -5.94 -2.30 9.62
CA LEU A 31 -7.39 -2.32 9.66
C LEU A 31 -7.86 -3.43 10.61
N ASN A 32 -9.00 -3.20 11.24
CA ASN A 32 -9.72 -4.26 11.94
C ASN A 32 -10.69 -4.94 10.96
N MET A 33 -10.43 -6.21 10.65
CA MET A 33 -11.31 -7.06 9.84
C MET A 33 -11.84 -8.19 10.73
N ASP A 34 -13.15 -8.18 10.97
CA ASP A 34 -13.85 -9.19 11.78
C ASP A 34 -13.20 -9.43 13.16
N GLY A 35 -12.78 -8.36 13.82
CA GLY A 35 -12.14 -8.41 15.15
C GLY A 35 -10.65 -8.76 15.13
N THR A 36 -10.06 -8.99 13.95
CA THR A 36 -8.63 -9.25 13.78
C THR A 36 -7.96 -8.05 13.13
N GLU A 37 -6.85 -7.58 13.72
CA GLU A 37 -6.03 -6.56 13.08
C GLU A 37 -5.22 -7.18 11.94
N VAL A 38 -5.25 -6.54 10.77
CA VAL A 38 -4.47 -6.94 9.60
C VAL A 38 -3.83 -5.71 8.97
N TYR A 39 -2.65 -5.88 8.35
CA TYR A 39 -2.02 -4.80 7.59
C TYR A 39 -2.11 -5.05 6.09
N PHE A 40 -2.21 -3.98 5.29
CA PHE A 40 -2.01 -4.03 3.84
C PHE A 40 -0.72 -3.31 3.46
N ASP A 41 -0.15 -3.56 2.29
CA ASP A 41 1.02 -2.76 1.88
C ASP A 41 0.63 -1.29 1.63
N TYR A 42 -0.57 -1.06 1.06
CA TYR A 42 -1.00 0.27 0.64
C TYR A 42 -2.47 0.56 0.93
N ALA A 43 -2.76 1.84 1.14
CA ALA A 43 -4.07 2.43 0.83
C ALA A 43 -3.90 3.40 -0.35
N GLY A 44 -4.83 3.35 -1.29
CA GLY A 44 -4.87 4.25 -2.43
C GLY A 44 -6.24 4.86 -2.67
N ILE A 45 -6.23 5.95 -3.42
CA ILE A 45 -7.42 6.71 -3.82
C ILE A 45 -7.45 6.86 -5.34
N SER A 46 -8.64 7.12 -5.89
CA SER A 46 -8.79 7.50 -7.28
C SER A 46 -7.93 8.73 -7.59
N HIS A 47 -7.06 8.63 -8.59
CA HIS A 47 -6.28 9.78 -9.08
C HIS A 47 -7.17 10.92 -9.64
N ILE A 48 -8.44 10.62 -9.98
CA ILE A 48 -9.41 11.59 -10.51
C ILE A 48 -10.19 12.26 -9.38
N LEU A 49 -10.76 11.45 -8.48
CA LEU A 49 -11.66 11.95 -7.44
C LEU A 49 -10.91 12.51 -6.23
N GLY A 50 -9.68 12.08 -6.02
CA GLY A 50 -8.93 12.41 -4.81
C GLY A 50 -9.47 11.67 -3.58
N LEU A 51 -9.32 12.29 -2.41
CA LEU A 51 -9.67 11.67 -1.13
C LEU A 51 -11.19 11.65 -0.92
N ASP A 52 -11.77 10.46 -1.03
CA ASP A 52 -13.10 10.13 -0.50
C ASP A 52 -12.93 9.02 0.55
N PRO A 53 -13.17 9.29 1.84
CA PRO A 53 -13.03 8.29 2.91
C PRO A 53 -13.87 7.03 2.70
N LYS A 54 -14.94 7.10 1.89
CA LYS A 54 -15.80 5.95 1.57
C LYS A 54 -15.26 5.09 0.43
N GLN A 55 -14.25 5.55 -0.29
CA GLN A 55 -13.70 4.91 -1.50
C GLN A 55 -12.19 4.66 -1.41
N ILE A 56 -11.65 4.51 -0.19
CA ILE A 56 -10.27 4.08 0.00
C ILE A 56 -10.12 2.62 -0.43
N VAL A 57 -9.14 2.35 -1.29
CA VAL A 57 -8.82 1.01 -1.76
C VAL A 57 -7.57 0.52 -1.03
N TYR A 58 -7.69 -0.59 -0.31
CA TYR A 58 -6.56 -1.24 0.35
C TYR A 58 -6.06 -2.39 -0.51
N PHE A 59 -4.75 -2.45 -0.74
CA PHE A 59 -4.16 -3.45 -1.63
C PHE A 59 -2.70 -3.72 -1.29
N ASN A 60 -2.21 -4.83 -1.82
CA ASN A 60 -0.83 -5.27 -1.62
C ASN A 60 0.01 -5.13 -2.88
N GLN A 61 1.33 -5.21 -2.72
CA GLN A 61 2.29 -5.18 -3.83
C GLN A 61 1.95 -6.20 -4.92
N GLU A 62 1.53 -7.42 -4.57
CA GLU A 62 1.15 -8.47 -5.53
C GLU A 62 -0.11 -8.15 -6.35
N ASN A 63 -0.92 -7.18 -5.91
CA ASN A 63 -2.11 -6.75 -6.65
C ASN A 63 -1.79 -5.71 -7.72
N ILE A 64 -0.58 -5.12 -7.71
CA ILE A 64 -0.18 -4.09 -8.67
C ILE A 64 0.15 -4.73 -10.02
N LYS A 65 -0.58 -4.31 -11.05
CA LYS A 65 -0.33 -4.70 -12.44
C LYS A 65 0.78 -3.87 -13.06
N LYS A 66 0.75 -2.55 -12.82
CA LYS A 66 1.68 -1.61 -13.45
C LYS A 66 1.84 -0.35 -12.60
N VAL A 67 3.08 0.13 -12.46
CA VAL A 67 3.36 1.48 -11.96
C VAL A 67 3.31 2.47 -13.13
N ILE A 68 2.50 3.51 -12.99
CA ILE A 68 2.30 4.56 -14.01
C ILE A 68 3.21 5.75 -13.74
N PHE A 69 3.32 6.13 -12.46
CA PHE A 69 4.19 7.20 -12.01
C PHE A 69 4.78 6.81 -10.66
N LYS A 70 6.10 7.00 -10.49
CA LYS A 70 6.76 6.78 -9.21
C LYS A 70 6.66 8.05 -8.38
N GLY A 71 6.13 7.91 -7.17
CA GLY A 71 5.86 9.00 -6.26
C GLY A 71 7.11 9.64 -5.65
N TYR A 72 6.89 10.46 -4.63
CA TYR A 72 7.93 11.24 -3.96
C TYR A 72 8.89 10.34 -3.18
N GLU A 73 10.17 10.46 -3.48
CA GLU A 73 11.26 9.81 -2.75
C GLU A 73 12.27 10.87 -2.34
N SER A 74 12.74 10.78 -1.09
CA SER A 74 13.79 11.63 -0.56
C SER A 74 14.90 10.79 0.03
N ASP A 75 15.99 11.44 0.45
CA ASP A 75 17.13 10.77 1.09
C ASP A 75 16.74 9.99 2.37
N ASN A 76 15.57 10.26 2.95
CA ASN A 76 15.05 9.52 4.12
C ASN A 76 14.30 8.22 3.77
N GLU A 77 14.08 7.94 2.48
CA GLU A 77 13.28 6.78 2.06
C GLU A 77 13.90 5.45 2.52
N GLU A 78 15.22 5.31 2.52
CA GLU A 78 15.89 4.10 3.00
C GLU A 78 15.56 3.81 4.47
N ARG A 79 15.65 4.83 5.34
CA ARG A 79 15.27 4.73 6.75
C ARG A 79 13.78 4.39 6.93
N LEU A 80 12.90 4.91 6.07
CA LEU A 80 11.48 4.57 6.11
C LEU A 80 11.25 3.09 5.75
N GLN A 81 11.96 2.58 4.73
CA GLN A 81 11.88 1.17 4.33
C GLN A 81 12.36 0.23 5.46
N GLU A 82 13.43 0.60 6.17
CA GLU A 82 13.91 -0.14 7.35
C GLU A 82 12.86 -0.15 8.47
N ALA A 83 12.30 1.00 8.82
CA ALA A 83 11.26 1.09 9.86
C ALA A 83 10.01 0.27 9.51
N PHE A 84 9.62 0.25 8.24
CA PHE A 84 8.52 -0.57 7.74
C PHE A 84 8.78 -2.06 7.87
N ALA A 85 10.00 -2.52 7.57
CA ALA A 85 10.40 -3.91 7.72
C ALA A 85 10.49 -4.32 9.19
N GLU A 86 11.16 -3.52 10.03
CA GLU A 86 11.28 -3.75 11.47
C GLU A 86 9.91 -3.86 12.14
N TRP A 87 8.96 -2.99 11.76
CA TRP A 87 7.60 -3.07 12.28
C TRP A 87 6.93 -4.43 11.96
N ARG A 88 7.09 -4.95 10.73
CA ARG A 88 6.50 -6.25 10.32
C ARG A 88 7.13 -7.42 11.08
N GLU A 89 8.43 -7.35 11.34
CA GLU A 89 9.16 -8.38 12.10
C GLU A 89 8.74 -8.39 13.58
N ASN A 90 8.50 -7.21 14.14
CA ASN A 90 8.12 -7.05 15.55
C ASN A 90 6.63 -7.27 15.85
N HIS A 91 5.77 -7.35 14.82
CA HIS A 91 4.31 -7.56 14.98
C HIS A 91 3.81 -8.77 14.17
N PRO A 92 4.35 -9.99 14.40
CA PRO A 92 3.93 -11.20 13.68
C PRO A 92 2.46 -11.58 13.95
N GLU A 93 1.86 -11.07 15.03
CA GLU A 93 0.46 -11.26 15.39
C GLU A 93 -0.52 -10.49 14.48
N ILE A 94 -0.05 -9.50 13.73
CA ILE A 94 -0.85 -8.73 12.76
C ILE A 94 -0.54 -9.28 11.35
N PRO A 95 -1.34 -10.21 10.82
CA PRO A 95 -1.06 -10.80 9.52
C PRO A 95 -1.30 -9.81 8.37
N LYS A 96 -0.68 -10.11 7.23
CA LYS A 96 -0.96 -9.40 5.97
C LYS A 96 -2.39 -9.70 5.50
N GLY A 97 -3.19 -8.66 5.31
CA GLY A 97 -4.54 -8.72 4.78
C GLY A 97 -4.57 -9.31 3.37
N LYS A 98 -5.61 -10.08 3.06
CA LYS A 98 -5.79 -10.69 1.74
C LYS A 98 -6.80 -9.88 0.93
N VAL A 99 -6.42 -9.54 -0.29
CA VAL A 99 -7.35 -9.00 -1.28
C VAL A 99 -7.95 -10.16 -2.06
N VAL A 100 -9.25 -10.40 -1.88
CA VAL A 100 -9.99 -11.37 -2.71
C VAL A 100 -10.36 -10.64 -4.00
N ASN A 101 -9.75 -11.05 -5.11
CA ASN A 101 -10.11 -10.58 -6.44
C ASN A 101 -11.37 -11.27 -6.96
#